data_AF-A0A951JSQ9-F1
#
_entry.id   AF-A0A951JSQ9-F1
#
_cell.length_a   1.000
_cell.length_b   1.000
_cell.length_c   1.000
_cell.angle_alpha   90.00
_cell.angle_beta   90.00
_cell.angle_gamma   90.00
#
_symmetry.space_group_name_H-M   'P 1'
#
loop_
_entity.id
_entity.type
_entity.pdbx_description
1 polymer ?
#
loop_
_entity_poly.entity_id
_entity_poly.type
_entity_poly.pdbx_seq_one_letter_code
_entity_poly.pdbx_strand_id
1 'polypeptide(L)'
;MARALADLPTTLERRTRPWHAMAVDDVLEQLGTSLDGLPEELAAERRGPSDGPPSAARLLARSVGEELINPLTPVLAAGAGLSLATGAVTDAALVATVVGLNAAIGGAQRFRTERAIAALEQRGQQHVSVRRDGGVHRVAAGALAPGDVIELSPGEAVPADCRIIAATGFLRRLPPREILDASVGLAVAAVPEGLPLLATVAQLAAARRLSRRSVLVRNPRAVEALGRVDVVCADKTGTLTEGRIRLAAVSDGVREVVPDRPRSGPPTTGCC
;
A
#
# COMPACT_ATOMS: atom_id res chain seq x y z
N MET A 1 35.47 33.49 -27.31
CA MET A 1 34.72 32.31 -26.78
C MET A 1 33.19 32.51 -26.80
N ALA A 2 32.62 33.31 -27.71
CA ALA A 2 31.16 33.53 -27.79
C ALA A 2 30.57 33.23 -29.18
N ARG A 3 31.32 32.54 -30.05
CA ARG A 3 30.91 32.22 -31.44
C ARG A 3 30.66 30.73 -31.69
N ALA A 4 30.80 29.87 -30.68
CA ALA A 4 30.62 28.43 -30.80
C ALA A 4 29.27 27.91 -30.26
N LEU A 5 28.36 28.80 -29.86
CA LEU A 5 27.01 28.45 -29.39
C LEU A 5 25.92 28.66 -30.46
N ALA A 6 26.28 29.18 -31.65
CA ALA A 6 25.34 29.40 -32.75
C ALA A 6 25.17 28.17 -33.66
N ASP A 7 26.06 27.17 -33.54
CA ASP A 7 26.06 25.94 -34.35
C ASP A 7 25.50 24.72 -33.60
N LEU A 8 24.82 24.93 -32.46
CA LEU A 8 24.03 23.84 -31.89
C LEU A 8 22.85 23.59 -32.83
N PRO A 9 22.74 22.41 -33.47
CA PRO A 9 21.57 22.11 -34.27
C PRO A 9 20.36 22.22 -33.36
N THR A 10 19.45 23.15 -33.66
CA THR A 10 18.12 23.21 -33.07
C THR A 10 17.30 22.01 -33.57
N THR A 11 17.73 20.81 -33.22
CA THR A 11 16.87 19.64 -33.24
C THR A 11 15.85 19.85 -32.14
N LEU A 12 14.63 20.21 -32.54
CA LEU A 12 13.40 19.50 -32.17
C LEU A 12 12.22 20.16 -32.91
N GLU A 13 12.22 20.12 -34.24
CA GLU A 13 10.94 20.04 -34.95
C GLU A 13 10.39 18.61 -34.81
N ARG A 14 9.92 18.26 -33.60
CA ARG A 14 8.84 17.28 -33.50
C ARG A 14 7.55 18.07 -33.66
N ARG A 15 7.10 18.24 -34.90
CA ARG A 15 5.66 18.44 -35.19
C ARG A 15 4.93 17.12 -34.91
N THR A 16 5.07 16.55 -33.73
CA THR A 16 4.12 15.57 -33.23
C THR A 16 2.88 16.35 -32.85
N ARG A 17 1.81 16.21 -33.62
CA ARG A 17 0.48 16.60 -33.13
C ARG A 17 0.34 15.98 -31.73
N PRO A 18 -0.06 16.74 -30.70
CA PRO A 18 -0.33 16.14 -29.40
C PRO A 18 -1.31 14.99 -29.59
N TRP A 19 -1.04 13.83 -29.03
CA TRP A 19 -1.84 12.60 -29.26
C TRP A 19 -3.33 12.81 -28.93
N HIS A 20 -3.63 13.66 -27.95
CA HIS A 20 -4.99 14.02 -27.55
C HIS A 20 -5.73 14.91 -28.56
N ALA A 21 -5.02 15.52 -29.52
CA ALA A 21 -5.57 16.39 -30.56
C ALA A 21 -5.55 15.73 -31.95
N MET A 22 -5.02 14.51 -32.07
CA MET A 22 -5.05 13.74 -33.31
C MET A 22 -6.47 13.31 -33.68
N ALA A 23 -6.77 13.23 -34.97
CA ALA A 23 -8.02 12.64 -35.43
C ALA A 23 -8.08 11.16 -35.02
N VAL A 24 -9.29 10.62 -34.83
CA VAL A 24 -9.45 9.20 -34.43
C VAL A 24 -8.82 8.28 -35.47
N ASP A 25 -9.03 8.56 -36.76
CA ASP A 25 -8.45 7.78 -37.86
C ASP A 25 -6.92 7.79 -37.84
N ASP A 26 -6.31 8.97 -37.59
CA ASP A 26 -4.85 9.10 -37.46
C ASP A 26 -4.30 8.24 -36.30
N VAL A 27 -5.05 8.13 -35.19
CA VAL A 27 -4.66 7.33 -34.02
C VAL A 27 -4.80 5.83 -34.31
N LEU A 28 -5.87 5.42 -35.00
CA LEU A 28 -6.08 4.03 -35.41
C LEU A 28 -5.00 3.56 -36.38
N GLU A 29 -4.65 4.41 -37.36
CA GLU A 29 -3.57 4.14 -38.32
C GLU A 29 -2.21 4.07 -37.61
N GLN A 30 -1.88 5.05 -36.76
CA GLN A 30 -0.61 5.08 -36.06
C GLN A 30 -0.43 3.90 -35.08
N LEU A 31 -1.51 3.45 -34.44
CA LEU A 31 -1.49 2.28 -33.55
C LEU A 31 -1.73 0.97 -34.30
N GLY A 32 -1.92 0.98 -35.63
CA GLY A 32 -2.23 -0.21 -36.42
C GLY A 32 -3.37 -1.02 -35.82
N THR A 33 -4.45 -0.34 -35.41
CA THR A 33 -5.63 -0.93 -34.78
C THR A 33 -6.90 -0.48 -35.51
N SER A 34 -8.03 -1.12 -35.20
CA SER A 34 -9.32 -0.84 -35.83
C SER A 34 -10.40 -0.54 -34.79
N LEU A 35 -11.54 0.00 -35.21
CA LEU A 35 -12.71 0.17 -34.34
C LEU A 35 -13.27 -1.17 -33.81
N ASP A 36 -12.99 -2.26 -34.53
CA ASP A 36 -13.35 -3.63 -34.18
C ASP A 36 -12.32 -4.30 -33.25
N GLY A 37 -11.30 -3.55 -32.82
CA GLY A 37 -10.30 -3.99 -31.87
C GLY A 37 -9.05 -4.59 -32.51
N LEU A 38 -8.15 -5.04 -31.64
CA LEU A 38 -6.92 -5.76 -32.01
C LEU A 38 -7.16 -7.26 -32.09
N PRO A 39 -6.43 -8.00 -32.94
CA PRO A 39 -6.33 -9.45 -32.83
C PRO A 39 -5.69 -9.87 -31.51
N GLU A 40 -6.18 -10.94 -30.87
CA GLU A 40 -5.66 -11.39 -29.56
C GLU A 40 -4.14 -11.68 -29.60
N GLU A 41 -3.64 -12.24 -30.70
CA GLU A 41 -2.22 -12.56 -30.90
C GLU A 41 -1.35 -11.28 -30.94
N LEU A 42 -1.80 -10.25 -31.65
CA LEU A 42 -1.11 -8.97 -31.75
C LEU A 42 -1.16 -8.18 -30.42
N ALA A 43 -2.26 -8.31 -29.68
CA ALA A 43 -2.38 -7.74 -28.33
C ALA A 43 -1.43 -8.41 -27.34
N ALA A 44 -1.22 -9.73 -27.44
CA ALA A 44 -0.27 -10.46 -26.62
C ALA A 44 1.19 -10.05 -26.91
N GLU A 45 1.55 -9.85 -28.18
CA GLU A 45 2.88 -9.39 -28.59
C GLU A 45 3.19 -7.98 -28.03
N ARG A 46 2.24 -7.05 -28.16
CA ARG A 46 2.40 -5.66 -27.72
C ARG A 46 2.46 -5.45 -26.21
N ARG A 47 1.90 -6.40 -25.42
CA ARG A 47 1.91 -6.34 -23.95
C ARG A 47 3.31 -6.47 -23.36
N GLY A 48 4.25 -7.06 -24.11
CA GLY A 48 5.56 -7.43 -23.59
C GLY A 48 5.49 -8.57 -22.56
N PRO A 49 6.64 -9.02 -22.02
CA PRO A 49 6.68 -10.06 -21.00
C PRO A 49 5.87 -9.61 -19.78
N SER A 50 4.81 -10.34 -19.45
CA SER A 50 4.10 -10.14 -18.20
C SER A 50 5.00 -10.61 -17.05
N ASP A 51 5.28 -9.73 -16.08
CA ASP A 51 5.84 -10.14 -14.80
C ASP A 51 4.81 -11.03 -14.09
N GLY A 52 4.85 -12.32 -14.40
CA GLY A 52 4.12 -13.33 -13.65
C GLY A 52 4.59 -13.31 -12.20
N PRO A 53 3.72 -13.67 -11.24
CA PRO A 53 4.13 -13.76 -9.85
C PRO A 53 5.42 -14.61 -9.77
N PRO A 54 6.48 -14.13 -9.09
CA PRO A 54 7.73 -14.86 -9.00
C PRO A 54 7.44 -16.29 -8.53
N SER A 55 8.01 -17.27 -9.22
CA SER A 55 7.69 -18.68 -8.94
C SER A 55 7.89 -18.99 -7.45
N ALA A 56 7.00 -19.78 -6.87
CA ALA A 56 7.04 -20.13 -5.45
C ALA A 56 8.42 -20.66 -5.01
N ALA A 57 9.14 -21.33 -5.92
CA ALA A 57 10.51 -21.77 -5.69
C ALA A 57 11.51 -20.61 -5.52
N ARG A 58 11.36 -19.51 -6.28
CA ARG A 58 12.21 -18.31 -6.21
C ARG A 58 11.90 -17.47 -4.98
N LEU A 59 10.62 -17.42 -4.57
CA LEU A 59 10.19 -16.83 -3.30
C LEU A 59 10.73 -17.64 -2.11
N LEU A 60 10.58 -18.97 -2.12
CA LEU A 60 11.15 -19.84 -1.08
C LEU A 60 12.67 -19.72 -1.01
N ALA A 61 13.37 -19.69 -2.15
CA ALA A 61 14.82 -19.52 -2.18
C ALA A 61 15.28 -18.16 -1.62
N ARG A 62 14.54 -17.08 -1.91
CA ARG A 62 14.81 -15.75 -1.37
C ARG A 62 14.52 -15.67 0.12
N SER A 63 13.43 -16.28 0.59
CA SER A 63 13.07 -16.35 2.01
C SER A 63 14.08 -17.15 2.83
N VAL A 64 14.60 -18.26 2.29
CA VAL A 64 15.69 -19.04 2.91
C VAL A 64 17.00 -18.23 2.93
N GLY A 65 17.30 -17.47 1.88
CA GLY A 65 18.43 -16.56 1.82
C GLY A 65 18.36 -15.41 2.83
N GLU A 66 17.16 -14.87 3.07
CA GLU A 66 16.91 -13.82 4.06
C GLU A 66 16.97 -14.35 5.50
N GLU A 67 16.58 -15.61 5.75
CA GLU A 67 16.74 -16.29 7.05
C GLU A 67 18.23 -16.45 7.44
N LEU A 68 19.13 -16.59 6.46
CA LEU A 68 20.59 -16.68 6.66
C LEU A 68 21.24 -15.33 7.00
N ILE A 69 20.60 -14.20 6.66
CA ILE A 69 21.07 -12.85 6.97
C ILE A 69 20.64 -12.40 8.38
N ASN A 70 19.73 -13.15 9.00
CA ASN A 70 19.28 -12.88 10.36
C ASN A 70 20.49 -13.01 11.33
N PRO A 71 20.87 -11.96 12.11
CA PRO A 71 22.15 -11.90 12.81
C PRO A 71 22.43 -13.04 13.81
N LEU A 72 21.40 -13.80 14.19
CA LEU A 72 21.49 -14.93 15.11
C LEU A 72 21.68 -16.30 14.41
N THR A 73 21.19 -16.45 13.17
CA THR A 73 21.25 -17.72 12.42
C THR A 73 22.68 -18.17 12.07
N PRO A 74 23.58 -17.31 11.53
CA PRO A 74 24.95 -17.74 11.21
C PRO A 74 25.77 -18.02 12.48
N VAL A 75 25.47 -17.36 13.60
CA VAL A 75 26.10 -17.62 14.90
C VAL A 75 25.70 -19.02 15.42
N LEU A 76 24.41 -19.36 15.36
CA LEU A 76 23.91 -20.68 15.78
C LEU A 76 24.38 -21.80 14.82
N ALA A 77 24.44 -21.54 13.51
CA ALA A 77 24.96 -22.48 12.53
C ALA A 77 26.46 -22.75 12.73
N ALA A 78 27.25 -21.70 13.03
CA ALA A 78 28.66 -21.85 13.38
C ALA A 78 28.85 -22.66 14.67
N GLY A 79 28.04 -22.42 15.69
CA GLY A 79 28.05 -23.19 16.95
C GLY A 79 27.72 -24.67 16.73
N ALA A 80 26.69 -24.97 15.93
CA ALA A 80 26.33 -26.35 15.58
C ALA A 80 27.45 -27.05 14.77
N GLY A 81 28.06 -26.35 13.82
CA GLY A 81 29.20 -26.87 13.05
C GLY A 81 30.43 -27.16 13.92
N LEU A 82 30.72 -26.28 14.88
CA LEU A 82 31.83 -26.46 15.82
C LEU A 82 31.58 -27.66 16.76
N SER A 83 30.35 -27.87 17.25
CA SER A 83 29.97 -29.06 18.04
C SER A 83 30.10 -30.37 17.25
N LEU A 84 29.85 -30.36 15.95
CA LEU A 84 30.09 -31.53 15.10
C LEU A 84 31.59 -31.81 14.96
N ALA A 85 32.41 -30.77 14.81
CA ALA A 85 33.86 -30.90 14.69
C ALA A 85 34.52 -31.45 15.97
N THR A 86 33.95 -31.18 17.15
CA THR A 86 34.42 -31.75 18.43
C THR A 86 33.86 -33.15 18.73
N GLY A 87 32.99 -33.69 17.87
CA GLY A 87 32.35 -35.00 18.05
C GLY A 87 31.16 -35.00 19.03
N ALA A 88 30.73 -33.82 19.50
CA ALA A 88 29.58 -33.65 20.39
C ALA A 88 28.26 -33.65 19.60
N VAL A 89 27.91 -34.82 19.05
CA VAL A 89 26.77 -35.00 18.15
C VAL A 89 25.43 -34.65 18.83
N THR A 90 25.34 -34.85 20.14
CA THR A 90 24.15 -34.51 20.96
C THR A 90 23.91 -33.00 21.01
N ASP A 91 24.96 -32.20 21.19
CA ASP A 91 24.85 -30.75 21.30
C ASP A 91 24.52 -30.12 19.94
N ALA A 92 25.16 -30.63 18.88
CA ALA A 92 24.81 -30.25 17.52
C ALA A 92 23.34 -30.57 17.18
N ALA A 93 22.84 -31.74 17.61
CA ALA A 93 21.45 -32.14 17.39
C ALA A 93 20.46 -31.23 18.14
N LEU A 94 20.77 -30.83 19.38
CA LEU A 94 19.94 -29.89 20.15
C LEU A 94 19.85 -28.53 19.47
N VAL A 95 20.98 -27.96 19.04
CA VAL A 95 21.01 -26.67 18.33
C VAL A 95 20.28 -26.76 16.99
N ALA A 96 20.51 -27.82 16.22
CA ALA A 96 19.83 -28.04 14.94
C ALA A 96 18.31 -28.14 15.10
N THR A 97 17.84 -28.77 16.18
CA THR A 97 16.40 -28.91 16.47
C THR A 97 15.75 -27.57 16.76
N VAL A 98 16.37 -26.73 17.60
CA VAL A 98 15.83 -25.40 17.95
C VAL A 98 15.82 -24.48 16.73
N VAL A 99 16.90 -24.46 15.95
CA VAL A 99 16.99 -23.66 14.72
C VAL A 99 15.95 -24.13 13.69
N GLY A 100 15.82 -25.44 13.49
CA GLY A 100 14.82 -26.01 12.59
C GLY A 100 13.39 -25.68 12.99
N LEU A 101 13.07 -25.75 14.28
CA LEU A 101 11.74 -25.42 14.80
C LEU A 101 11.43 -23.93 14.64
N ASN A 102 12.37 -23.04 14.96
CA ASN A 102 12.20 -21.59 14.78
C ASN A 102 12.01 -21.23 13.30
N ALA A 103 12.79 -21.82 12.40
CA ALA A 103 12.64 -21.64 10.96
C ALA A 103 11.28 -22.15 10.46
N ALA A 104 10.81 -23.29 10.96
CA ALA A 104 9.49 -23.83 10.62
C ALA A 104 8.36 -22.92 11.09
N ILE A 105 8.42 -22.40 12.31
CA ILE A 105 7.44 -21.44 12.85
C ILE A 105 7.47 -20.14 12.05
N GLY A 106 8.66 -19.59 11.78
CA GLY A 106 8.85 -18.37 11.00
C GLY A 106 8.33 -18.51 9.56
N GLY A 107 8.66 -19.62 8.89
CA GLY A 107 8.17 -19.94 7.55
C GLY A 107 6.65 -20.11 7.50
N ALA A 108 6.07 -20.81 8.48
CA ALA A 108 4.62 -20.99 8.58
C ALA A 108 3.87 -19.66 8.83
N GLN A 109 4.43 -18.76 9.63
CA GLN A 109 3.88 -17.43 9.88
C GLN A 109 3.95 -16.51 8.65
N ARG A 110 5.07 -16.52 7.93
CA ARG A 110 5.23 -15.73 6.68
C ARG A 110 4.27 -16.21 5.60
N PHE A 111 4.16 -17.53 5.39
CA PHE A 111 3.27 -18.10 4.38
C PHE A 111 1.78 -17.78 4.63
N ARG A 112 1.34 -17.76 5.89
CA ARG A 112 -0.04 -17.36 6.24
C ARG A 112 -0.29 -15.88 5.98
N THR A 113 0.71 -15.02 6.23
CA THR A 113 0.61 -13.58 6.02
C THR A 113 0.60 -13.24 4.52
N GLU A 114 1.46 -13.86 3.71
CA GLU A 114 1.51 -13.64 2.27
C GLU A 114 0.24 -14.12 1.56
N ARG A 115 -0.34 -15.26 1.96
CA ARG A 115 -1.62 -15.73 1.38
C ARG A 115 -2.79 -14.80 1.66
N ALA A 116 -2.79 -14.11 2.81
CA ALA A 116 -3.81 -13.12 3.11
C ALA A 116 -3.71 -11.89 2.19
N ILE A 117 -2.48 -11.48 1.85
CA ILE A 117 -2.20 -10.36 0.94
C ILE A 117 -2.51 -10.75 -0.52
N ALA A 118 -2.08 -11.92 -0.97
CA ALA A 118 -2.36 -12.43 -2.32
C ALA A 118 -3.87 -12.60 -2.58
N ALA A 119 -4.65 -12.98 -1.56
CA ALA A 119 -6.10 -13.07 -1.65
C ALA A 119 -6.79 -11.69 -1.75
N LEU A 120 -6.15 -10.62 -1.28
CA LEU A 120 -6.64 -9.25 -1.44
C LEU A 120 -6.29 -8.68 -2.82
N GLU A 121 -5.11 -8.99 -3.35
CA GLU A 121 -4.70 -8.57 -4.71
C GLU A 121 -5.61 -9.16 -5.81
N GLN A 122 -6.04 -10.42 -5.67
CA GLN A 122 -6.99 -11.05 -6.62
C GLN A 122 -8.36 -10.34 -6.68
N ARG A 123 -8.79 -9.69 -5.58
CA ARG A 123 -10.03 -8.91 -5.55
C ARG A 123 -9.85 -7.47 -6.07
N GLY A 124 -8.60 -7.02 -6.23
CA GLY A 124 -8.25 -5.68 -6.71
C GLY A 124 -8.03 -5.58 -8.22
N GLN A 125 -8.09 -6.69 -8.97
CA GLN A 125 -7.93 -6.66 -10.41
C GLN A 125 -9.16 -6.00 -11.05
N GLN A 126 -9.04 -4.71 -11.36
CA GLN A 126 -10.02 -3.99 -12.18
C GLN A 126 -10.15 -4.73 -13.51
N HIS A 127 -11.37 -5.19 -13.82
CA HIS A 127 -11.67 -5.81 -15.11
C HIS A 127 -12.23 -4.75 -16.05
N VAL A 128 -11.80 -4.77 -17.30
CA VAL A 128 -12.20 -3.81 -18.33
C VAL A 128 -12.70 -4.60 -19.54
N SER A 129 -13.75 -4.10 -20.18
CA SER A 129 -14.25 -4.67 -21.42
C SER A 129 -13.42 -4.14 -22.58
N VAL A 130 -12.73 -5.03 -23.29
CA VAL A 130 -11.96 -4.73 -24.51
C VAL A 130 -12.66 -5.32 -25.72
N ARG A 131 -12.54 -4.67 -26.86
CA ARG A 131 -12.87 -5.26 -28.14
C ARG A 131 -11.62 -5.87 -28.76
N ARG A 132 -11.68 -7.17 -29.04
CA ARG A 132 -10.64 -7.94 -29.72
C ARG A 132 -11.28 -8.95 -30.67
N ASP A 133 -10.68 -9.14 -31.85
CA ASP A 133 -11.25 -9.99 -32.90
C ASP A 133 -12.73 -9.69 -33.24
N GLY A 134 -13.15 -8.42 -33.11
CA GLY A 134 -14.55 -7.99 -33.29
C GLY A 134 -15.51 -8.35 -32.15
N GLY A 135 -15.07 -9.12 -31.15
CA GLY A 135 -15.84 -9.51 -29.97
C GLY A 135 -15.53 -8.65 -28.74
N VAL A 136 -16.46 -8.59 -27.77
CA VAL A 136 -16.23 -7.93 -26.48
C VAL A 136 -15.77 -8.96 -25.45
N HIS A 137 -14.58 -8.76 -24.90
CA HIS A 137 -13.94 -9.64 -23.93
C HIS A 137 -13.65 -8.87 -22.63
N ARG A 138 -13.86 -9.48 -21.46
CA ARG A 138 -13.41 -8.90 -20.18
C ARG A 138 -12.00 -9.36 -19.87
N VAL A 139 -11.09 -8.41 -19.70
CA VAL A 139 -9.69 -8.66 -19.34
C VAL A 139 -9.31 -7.87 -18.09
N ALA A 140 -8.29 -8.32 -17.36
CA ALA A 140 -7.72 -7.53 -16.27
C ALA A 140 -7.03 -6.26 -16.83
N ALA A 141 -7.02 -5.16 -16.07
CA ALA A 141 -6.38 -3.91 -16.52
C ALA A 141 -4.89 -4.09 -16.90
N GLY A 142 -4.16 -4.97 -16.20
CA GLY A 142 -2.76 -5.31 -16.55
C GLY A 142 -2.60 -6.14 -17.83
N ALA A 143 -3.71 -6.61 -18.41
CA ALA A 143 -3.73 -7.34 -19.68
C ALA A 143 -4.02 -6.43 -20.89
N LEU A 144 -4.09 -5.11 -20.69
CA LEU A 144 -4.27 -4.15 -21.77
C LEU A 144 -2.98 -3.95 -22.56
N ALA A 145 -3.10 -3.80 -23.87
CA ALA A 145 -2.00 -3.48 -24.77
C ALA A 145 -2.27 -2.16 -25.52
N PRO A 146 -1.24 -1.39 -25.88
CA PRO A 146 -1.41 -0.19 -26.71
C PRO A 146 -2.14 -0.51 -28.03
N GLY A 147 -3.25 0.19 -28.27
CA GLY A 147 -4.12 -0.03 -29.42
C GLY A 147 -5.38 -0.85 -29.12
N ASP A 148 -5.56 -1.37 -27.91
CA ASP A 148 -6.83 -1.97 -27.49
C ASP A 148 -7.96 -0.93 -27.54
N VAL A 149 -9.12 -1.34 -28.04
CA VAL A 149 -10.35 -0.54 -27.97
C VAL A 149 -11.10 -0.97 -26.72
N ILE A 150 -11.22 -0.07 -25.74
CA ILE A 150 -11.96 -0.34 -24.50
C ILE A 150 -13.38 0.22 -24.54
N GLU A 151 -14.31 -0.51 -23.95
CA GLU A 151 -15.66 -0.05 -23.67
C GLU A 151 -15.78 0.24 -22.18
N LEU A 152 -16.00 1.52 -21.87
CA LEU A 152 -16.20 1.98 -20.50
C LEU A 152 -17.67 2.25 -20.24
N SER A 153 -18.20 1.60 -19.22
CA SER A 153 -19.52 1.89 -18.69
C SER A 153 -19.46 2.96 -17.60
N PRO A 154 -20.55 3.69 -17.39
CA PRO A 154 -20.62 4.65 -16.30
C PRO A 154 -20.32 3.99 -14.93
N GLY A 155 -19.37 4.56 -14.19
CA GLY A 155 -18.91 4.05 -12.88
C GLY A 155 -17.63 3.22 -12.92
N GLU A 156 -17.09 2.92 -14.11
CA GLU A 156 -15.82 2.22 -14.27
C GLU A 156 -14.63 3.20 -14.24
N ALA A 157 -13.52 2.78 -13.61
CA ALA A 157 -12.27 3.55 -13.58
C ALA A 157 -11.54 3.43 -14.93
N VAL A 158 -10.98 4.54 -15.41
CA VAL A 158 -10.18 4.56 -16.65
C VAL A 158 -8.82 3.88 -16.38
N PRO A 159 -8.48 2.75 -17.04
CA PRO A 159 -7.32 1.94 -16.69
C PRO A 159 -5.97 2.50 -17.21
N ALA A 160 -6.01 3.31 -18.26
CA ALA A 160 -4.84 3.87 -18.95
C ALA A 160 -5.22 5.16 -19.72
N ASP A 161 -4.23 5.91 -20.21
CA ASP A 161 -4.48 7.05 -21.09
C ASP A 161 -5.12 6.61 -22.40
N CYS A 162 -6.30 7.14 -22.74
CA CYS A 162 -7.12 6.69 -23.86
C CYS A 162 -7.54 7.84 -24.80
N ARG A 163 -7.74 7.51 -26.09
CA ARG A 163 -8.39 8.40 -27.05
C ARG A 163 -9.87 8.05 -27.14
N ILE A 164 -10.74 9.04 -26.96
CA ILE A 164 -12.20 8.84 -27.08
C ILE A 164 -12.55 8.67 -28.57
N ILE A 165 -13.02 7.48 -28.92
CA ILE A 165 -13.46 7.10 -30.27
C ILE A 165 -14.94 7.43 -30.47
N ALA A 166 -15.78 7.05 -29.52
CA ALA A 166 -17.22 7.30 -29.53
C ALA A 166 -17.76 7.46 -28.11
N ALA A 167 -18.71 8.38 -27.93
CA ALA A 167 -19.48 8.55 -26.71
C ALA A 167 -20.98 8.37 -27.05
N THR A 168 -21.40 7.11 -27.16
CA THR A 168 -22.70 6.72 -27.72
C THR A 168 -23.92 7.07 -26.86
N GLY A 169 -23.72 7.48 -25.61
CA GLY A 169 -24.80 7.95 -24.72
C GLY A 169 -25.49 9.23 -25.20
N PHE A 170 -24.82 10.08 -25.97
CA PHE A 170 -25.37 11.38 -26.40
C PHE A 170 -26.12 11.31 -27.75
N LEU A 171 -25.83 10.34 -28.62
CA LEU A 171 -26.35 10.29 -30.00
C LEU A 171 -27.56 9.37 -30.24
N ARG A 172 -27.92 8.46 -29.32
CA ARG A 172 -28.91 7.41 -29.60
C ARG A 172 -30.39 7.77 -29.42
N ARG A 173 -30.76 9.04 -29.16
CA ARG A 173 -32.16 9.46 -28.91
C ARG A 173 -32.93 8.47 -28.01
N LEU A 174 -32.27 7.95 -26.97
CA LEU A 174 -32.96 7.18 -25.95
C LEU A 174 -34.10 8.06 -25.41
N PRO A 175 -35.31 7.51 -25.18
CA PRO A 175 -36.41 8.30 -24.63
C PRO A 175 -35.91 9.02 -23.36
N PRO A 176 -36.30 10.29 -23.12
CA PRO A 176 -35.73 11.09 -22.03
C PRO A 176 -35.76 10.40 -20.66
N ARG A 177 -36.75 9.53 -20.45
CA ARG A 177 -36.89 8.71 -19.25
C ARG A 177 -35.76 7.69 -19.08
N GLU A 178 -35.33 7.00 -20.14
CA GLU A 178 -34.20 6.06 -20.07
C GLU A 178 -32.87 6.78 -19.84
N ILE A 179 -32.67 7.96 -20.45
CA ILE A 179 -31.48 8.78 -20.18
C ILE A 179 -31.48 9.24 -18.73
N LEU A 180 -32.63 9.68 -18.21
CA LEU A 180 -32.77 10.08 -16.81
C LEU A 180 -32.54 8.91 -15.86
N ASP A 181 -33.12 7.74 -16.11
CA ASP A 181 -32.97 6.56 -15.26
C ASP A 181 -31.51 6.06 -15.25
N ALA A 182 -30.85 6.04 -16.41
CA ALA A 182 -29.43 5.71 -16.49
C ALA A 182 -28.55 6.76 -15.80
N SER A 183 -28.87 8.05 -15.94
CA SER A 183 -28.13 9.15 -15.31
C SER A 183 -28.29 9.15 -13.80
N VAL A 184 -29.50 8.89 -13.29
CA VAL A 184 -29.77 8.76 -11.86
C VAL A 184 -29.12 7.50 -11.31
N GLY A 185 -29.21 6.37 -12.02
CA GLY A 185 -28.55 5.12 -11.63
C GLY A 185 -27.03 5.28 -11.52
N LEU A 186 -26.41 5.97 -12.48
CA LEU A 186 -25.00 6.32 -12.43
C LEU A 186 -24.68 7.26 -11.26
N ALA A 187 -25.47 8.31 -11.05
CA ALA A 187 -25.25 9.25 -9.98
C ALA A 187 -25.33 8.57 -8.60
N VAL A 188 -26.33 7.70 -8.39
CA VAL A 188 -26.49 6.91 -7.16
C VAL A 188 -25.35 5.90 -7.01
N ALA A 189 -24.93 5.22 -8.08
CA ALA A 189 -23.81 4.28 -8.04
C ALA A 189 -22.46 4.97 -7.74
N ALA A 190 -22.30 6.23 -8.13
CA ALA A 190 -21.10 7.02 -7.86
C ALA A 190 -21.02 7.54 -6.42
N VAL A 191 -22.14 7.60 -5.68
CA VAL A 191 -22.13 8.02 -4.27
C VAL A 191 -21.70 6.82 -3.41
N PRO A 192 -20.56 6.93 -2.71
CA PRO A 192 -20.08 5.84 -1.88
C PRO A 192 -20.79 5.84 -0.52
N GLU A 193 -22.04 5.38 -0.52
CA GLU A 193 -22.95 5.34 0.66
C GLU A 193 -22.36 4.56 1.86
N GLY A 194 -21.41 3.66 1.61
CA GLY A 194 -20.72 2.89 2.65
C GLY A 194 -19.61 3.66 3.39
N LEU A 195 -19.05 4.73 2.81
CA LEU A 195 -17.90 5.42 3.39
C LEU A 195 -18.20 6.09 4.74
N PRO A 196 -19.34 6.81 4.93
CA PRO A 196 -19.66 7.39 6.23
C PRO A 196 -19.76 6.35 7.35
N LEU A 197 -20.31 5.16 7.04
CA LEU A 197 -20.40 4.05 7.97
C LEU A 197 -19.02 3.50 8.31
N LEU A 198 -18.18 3.24 7.31
CA LEU A 198 -16.82 2.75 7.51
C LEU A 198 -15.97 3.71 8.34
N ALA A 199 -16.06 5.02 8.07
CA ALA A 199 -15.38 6.05 8.84
C ALA A 199 -15.82 6.01 10.32
N THR A 200 -17.12 5.91 10.57
CA THR A 200 -17.67 5.83 11.94
C THR A 200 -17.18 4.58 12.67
N VAL A 201 -17.19 3.42 12.01
CA VAL A 201 -16.69 2.15 12.59
C VAL A 201 -15.21 2.24 12.89
N ALA A 202 -14.40 2.79 11.97
CA ALA A 202 -12.96 2.97 12.16
C ALA A 202 -12.66 3.91 13.34
N GLN A 203 -13.37 5.05 13.43
CA GLN A 203 -13.23 6.00 14.53
C GLN A 203 -13.62 5.38 15.88
N LEU A 204 -14.71 4.60 15.93
CA LEU A 204 -15.13 3.91 17.14
C LEU A 204 -14.14 2.81 17.56
N ALA A 205 -13.59 2.07 16.61
CA ALA A 205 -12.56 1.08 16.87
C ALA A 205 -11.28 1.72 17.42
N ALA A 206 -10.86 2.84 16.84
CA ALA A 206 -9.70 3.60 17.32
C ALA A 206 -9.95 4.20 18.72
N ALA A 207 -11.13 4.77 18.96
CA ALA A 207 -11.53 5.27 20.27
C ALA A 207 -11.51 4.16 21.34
N ARG A 208 -12.08 2.97 21.04
CA ARG A 208 -12.02 1.81 21.94
C ARG A 208 -10.59 1.36 22.22
N ARG A 209 -9.71 1.36 21.22
CA ARG A 209 -8.29 1.01 21.39
C ARG A 209 -7.55 2.00 22.29
N LEU A 210 -7.86 3.30 22.17
CA LEU A 210 -7.30 4.35 23.01
C LEU A 210 -7.83 4.27 24.46
N SER A 211 -9.11 3.96 24.66
CA SER A 211 -9.69 3.75 25.99
C SER A 211 -9.07 2.57 26.74
N ARG A 212 -8.66 1.50 26.05
CA ARG A 212 -7.86 0.41 26.67
C ARG A 212 -6.48 0.85 27.17
N ARG A 213 -6.01 2.04 26.77
CA ARG A 213 -4.76 2.67 27.22
C ARG A 213 -5.03 3.88 28.15
N SER A 214 -6.20 3.90 28.80
CA SER A 214 -6.63 4.96 29.71
C SER A 214 -6.78 6.35 29.08
N VAL A 215 -6.96 6.42 27.75
CA VAL A 215 -7.26 7.67 27.03
C VAL A 215 -8.77 7.78 26.79
N LEU A 216 -9.40 8.81 27.34
CA LEU A 216 -10.82 9.09 27.15
C LEU A 216 -11.04 9.93 25.89
N VAL A 217 -11.61 9.32 24.86
CA VAL A 217 -12.00 10.01 23.62
C VAL A 217 -13.45 10.47 23.73
N ARG A 218 -13.68 11.78 23.94
CA ARG A 218 -15.03 12.37 24.01
C ARG A 218 -15.66 12.60 22.65
N ASN A 219 -14.84 12.83 21.62
CA ASN A 219 -15.27 13.06 20.25
C ASN A 219 -14.47 12.14 19.31
N PRO A 220 -15.09 11.16 18.63
CA PRO A 220 -14.38 10.24 17.73
C PRO A 220 -13.63 10.92 16.58
N ARG A 221 -14.11 12.09 16.11
CA ARG A 221 -13.40 12.90 15.09
C ARG A 221 -12.07 13.46 15.59
N ALA A 222 -11.91 13.62 16.90
CA ALA A 222 -10.64 14.07 17.48
C ALA A 222 -9.51 13.05 17.26
N VAL A 223 -9.84 11.77 17.04
CA VAL A 223 -8.84 10.74 16.73
C VAL A 223 -8.23 10.94 15.34
N GLU A 224 -9.04 11.34 14.37
CA GLU A 224 -8.55 11.71 13.03
C GLU A 224 -7.68 12.97 13.11
N ALA A 225 -8.16 14.00 13.81
CA ALA A 225 -7.43 15.25 13.99
C ALA A 225 -6.07 15.01 14.66
N LEU A 226 -6.02 14.17 15.70
CA LEU A 226 -4.78 13.79 16.39
C LEU A 226 -3.76 13.12 15.45
N GLY A 227 -4.22 12.38 14.45
CA GLY A 227 -3.36 11.76 13.43
C GLY A 227 -2.70 12.74 12.46
N ARG A 228 -3.15 14.00 12.42
CA ARG A 228 -2.58 15.09 11.60
C ARG A 228 -1.87 16.15 12.43
N VAL A 229 -1.63 15.90 13.73
CA VAL A 229 -0.96 16.89 14.59
C VAL A 229 0.55 16.85 14.34
N ASP A 230 1.09 17.95 13.82
CA ASP A 230 2.54 18.14 13.65
C ASP A 230 3.18 18.87 14.85
N VAL A 231 2.39 19.62 15.63
CA VAL A 231 2.86 20.40 16.78
C VAL A 231 2.03 20.09 18.01
N VAL A 232 2.70 19.65 19.09
CA VAL A 232 2.08 19.40 20.38
C VAL A 232 2.43 20.53 21.34
N CYS A 233 1.44 21.32 21.73
CA CYS A 233 1.57 22.29 22.81
C CYS A 233 1.19 21.60 24.13
N ALA A 234 2.16 21.37 25.00
CA ALA A 234 1.94 20.83 26.34
C ALA A 234 2.10 21.93 27.39
N ASP A 235 1.20 21.96 28.37
CA ASP A 235 1.39 22.80 29.55
C ASP A 235 2.51 22.24 30.45
N LYS A 236 3.21 23.11 31.18
CA LYS A 236 4.31 22.67 32.04
C LYS A 236 3.80 22.06 33.35
N THR A 237 2.91 22.75 34.03
CA THR A 237 2.49 22.38 35.40
C THR A 237 1.32 21.40 35.35
N GLY A 238 1.48 20.21 35.94
CA GLY A 238 0.42 19.20 35.96
C GLY A 238 0.27 18.35 34.68
N THR A 239 1.01 18.68 33.62
CA THR A 239 1.12 17.83 32.40
C THR A 239 2.54 17.29 32.22
N LEU A 240 3.54 18.15 32.01
CA LEU A 240 4.95 17.71 31.95
C LEU A 240 5.55 17.47 33.33
N THR A 241 5.07 18.19 34.33
CA THR A 241 5.47 18.02 35.73
C THR A 241 4.30 17.49 36.54
N GLU A 242 4.58 16.81 37.64
CA GLU A 242 3.53 16.27 38.52
C GLU A 242 2.70 17.35 39.26
N GLY A 243 3.00 18.63 39.04
CA GLY A 243 2.34 19.75 39.73
C GLY A 243 2.65 19.81 41.23
N ARG A 244 3.74 19.16 41.68
CA ARG A 244 4.17 19.13 43.08
C ARG A 244 5.58 19.69 43.20
N ILE A 245 5.77 20.58 44.19
CA ILE A 245 7.10 21.09 44.53
C ILE A 245 7.86 19.97 45.25
N ARG A 246 9.08 19.70 44.79
CA ARG A 246 10.01 18.77 45.42
C ARG A 246 11.37 19.42 45.57
N LEU A 247 12.04 19.13 46.69
CA LEU A 247 13.43 19.49 46.89
C LEU A 247 14.30 18.64 45.98
N ALA A 248 14.93 19.27 44.99
CA ALA A 248 15.74 18.57 43.99
C ALA A 248 17.16 18.30 44.51
N ALA A 249 17.76 19.28 45.18
CA ALA A 249 19.09 19.18 45.76
C ALA A 249 19.23 20.19 46.90
N VAL A 250 20.10 19.87 47.85
CA VAL A 250 20.62 20.80 48.85
C VAL A 250 22.12 20.86 48.66
N SER A 251 22.68 22.06 48.53
CA SER A 251 24.12 22.25 48.50
C SER A 251 24.56 23.23 49.57
N ASP A 252 25.67 22.92 50.22
CA ASP A 252 26.37 23.80 51.16
C ASP A 252 27.52 24.59 50.49
N GLY A 253 27.62 24.53 49.16
CA GLY A 253 28.69 25.16 48.38
C GLY A 253 29.95 24.30 48.23
N VAL A 254 30.05 23.16 48.91
CA VAL A 254 31.18 22.21 48.81
C VAL A 254 30.70 20.83 48.38
N ARG A 255 29.50 20.43 48.83
CA ARG A 255 28.84 19.18 48.46
C ARG A 255 27.41 19.46 48.02
N GLU A 256 26.93 18.66 47.09
CA GLU A 256 25.54 18.64 46.67
C GLU A 256 24.94 17.29 47.12
N VAL A 257 23.86 17.37 47.89
CA VAL A 257 23.10 16.22 48.38
C VAL A 257 21.76 16.22 47.68
N VAL A 258 21.55 15.22 46.83
CA VAL A 258 20.24 14.94 46.22
C VAL A 258 19.43 14.15 47.25
N PRO A 259 18.27 14.65 47.73
CA PRO A 259 17.43 13.92 48.66
C PRO A 259 16.98 12.60 48.05
N ASP A 260 17.03 11.53 48.84
CA ASP A 260 16.65 10.19 48.39
C ASP A 260 15.19 10.17 47.91
N ARG A 261 14.91 9.48 46.79
CA ARG A 261 13.53 9.40 46.27
C ARG A 261 12.64 8.71 47.31
N PRO A 262 11.56 9.34 47.81
CA PRO A 262 10.61 8.61 48.63
C PRO A 262 10.07 7.44 47.81
N ARG A 263 10.17 6.22 48.37
CA ARG A 263 9.66 5.01 47.74
C ARG A 263 8.19 5.23 47.38
N SER A 264 7.86 5.07 46.10
CA SER A 264 6.48 5.11 45.60
C SER A 264 5.73 3.86 46.10
N GLY A 265 5.32 3.86 47.36
CA GLY A 265 4.30 2.95 47.88
C GLY A 265 2.90 3.47 47.55
N PRO A 266 1.90 2.58 47.39
CA PRO A 266 0.51 3.01 47.18
C PRO A 266 0.04 3.84 48.40
N PRO A 267 -0.86 4.81 48.20
CA PRO A 267 -1.41 5.58 49.30
C PRO A 267 -2.16 4.61 50.24
N THR A 268 -1.71 4.53 51.49
CA THR A 268 -2.49 3.90 52.56
C THR A 268 -3.80 4.66 52.68
N THR A 269 -4.89 3.98 52.36
CA THR A 269 -6.27 4.45 52.52
C THR A 269 -6.54 4.66 54.02
N GLY A 270 -6.22 5.85 54.52
CA GLY A 270 -6.68 6.35 55.81
C GLY A 270 -8.03 7.03 55.61
N CYS A 271 -9.10 6.30 55.95
CA CYS A 271 -10.46 6.79 56.04
C CYS A 271 -10.55 7.88 57.13
N CYS A 272 -11.11 9.04 56.80
CA CYS A 272 -11.76 9.99 57.70
C CYS A 272 -12.91 10.62 56.92
#